data_AF-A0A9J6FPV5-F1
#
_entry.id   AF-A0A9J6FPV5-F1
#
_cell.length_a   1.000
_cell.length_b   1.000
_cell.length_c   1.000
_cell.angle_alpha   90.00
_cell.angle_beta   90.00
_cell.angle_gamma   90.00
#
_symmetry.space_group_name_H-M   'P 1'
#
loop_
_entity.id
_entity.type
_entity.pdbx_description
1 polymer ?
#
loop_
_entity_poly.entity_id
_entity_poly.type
_entity_poly.pdbx_seq_one_letter_code
_entity_poly.pdbx_strand_id
1 'polypeptide(L)'
;MTYRLDSDVLNTHGTVKRNTAPKFHSFDRLRKNWRQKKIMAIWPVSHCHTFGKREHFVEELRKYMRVYIYGDCGNYTCPRGTKCHQKFAKEYFFLLLFENTLCKDYVTEKLYFTLQFDIIPVTFGGADYKALSRTTFLHWRPRIQDTKTSGRLSQKHFRRIRLV
;
A
#
# COMPACT_ATOMS: atom_id res chain seq x y z
N MET A 1 25.27 -1.41 -2.79
CA MET A 1 24.06 -2.21 -2.48
C MET A 1 22.82 -1.37 -2.74
N THR A 2 21.88 -1.82 -3.58
CA THR A 2 20.62 -1.10 -3.86
C THR A 2 19.46 -2.07 -4.12
N TYR A 3 18.23 -1.57 -4.03
CA TYR A 3 17.00 -2.35 -4.27
C TYR A 3 16.73 -2.63 -5.75
N ARG A 4 17.45 -1.96 -6.66
CA ARG A 4 17.25 -2.10 -8.11
C ARG A 4 17.63 -3.50 -8.58
N LEU A 5 16.75 -4.10 -9.37
CA LEU A 5 16.92 -5.49 -9.84
C LEU A 5 18.07 -5.65 -10.86
N ASP A 6 18.55 -4.55 -11.45
CA ASP A 6 19.69 -4.51 -12.38
C ASP A 6 21.00 -4.06 -11.71
N SER A 7 21.06 -4.06 -10.38
CA SER A 7 22.29 -3.70 -9.66
C SER A 7 23.22 -4.89 -9.45
N ASP A 8 24.52 -4.62 -9.43
CA ASP A 8 25.57 -5.63 -9.19
C ASP A 8 25.44 -6.28 -7.80
N VAL A 9 24.99 -5.51 -6.80
CA VAL A 9 24.75 -6.01 -5.43
C VAL A 9 23.34 -5.66 -4.98
N LEU A 10 22.46 -6.65 -5.10
CA LEU A 10 21.04 -6.54 -4.81
C LEU A 10 20.75 -6.54 -3.31
N ASN A 11 19.98 -5.55 -2.85
CA ASN A 11 19.51 -5.41 -1.47
C ASN A 11 18.02 -5.01 -1.45
N THR A 12 17.13 -5.99 -1.67
CA THR A 12 15.68 -5.80 -1.64
C THR A 12 15.12 -5.97 -0.22
N HIS A 13 14.06 -5.22 0.12
CA HIS A 13 13.38 -5.31 1.42
C HIS A 13 12.62 -6.63 1.66
N GLY A 14 12.43 -7.45 0.62
CA GLY A 14 11.76 -8.73 0.71
C GLY A 14 11.58 -9.39 -0.64
N THR A 15 11.02 -10.60 -0.63
CA THR A 15 10.69 -11.36 -1.84
C THR A 15 9.27 -11.93 -1.74
N VAL A 16 8.54 -11.92 -2.85
CA VAL A 16 7.26 -12.65 -2.96
C VAL A 16 7.55 -13.99 -3.61
N LYS A 17 7.16 -15.08 -2.96
CA LYS A 17 7.22 -16.43 -3.52
C LYS A 17 5.81 -16.96 -3.68
N ARG A 18 5.54 -17.64 -4.79
CA ARG A 18 4.27 -18.34 -4.98
C ARG A 18 4.12 -19.37 -3.87
N ASN A 19 3.00 -19.32 -3.15
CA ASN A 19 2.68 -20.35 -2.17
C ASN A 19 2.19 -21.60 -2.90
N THR A 20 3.02 -22.65 -2.92
CA THR A 20 2.72 -23.94 -3.57
C THR A 20 1.86 -24.85 -2.70
N ALA A 21 1.72 -24.55 -1.41
CA ALA A 21 0.88 -25.27 -0.45
C ALA A 21 0.01 -24.26 0.32
N PRO A 22 -1.02 -23.67 -0.32
CA PRO A 22 -1.87 -22.69 0.34
C PRO A 22 -2.53 -23.32 1.56
N LYS A 23 -2.26 -22.76 2.75
CA LYS A 23 -3.04 -23.07 3.94
C LYS A 23 -4.44 -22.53 3.69
N PHE A 24 -5.38 -23.40 3.31
CA PHE A 24 -6.76 -23.00 3.10
C PHE A 24 -7.33 -22.49 4.42
N HIS A 25 -7.54 -21.18 4.49
CA HIS A 25 -8.35 -20.62 5.55
C HIS A 25 -9.79 -21.01 5.30
N SER A 26 -10.48 -21.52 6.33
CA SER A 26 -11.91 -21.80 6.26
C SER A 26 -12.61 -20.56 5.71
N PHE A 27 -13.37 -20.75 4.63
CA PHE A 27 -14.11 -19.67 3.97
C PHE A 27 -15.06 -18.98 4.96
N ASP A 28 -15.62 -19.73 5.92
CA ASP A 28 -16.44 -19.19 6.99
C ASP A 28 -15.68 -18.24 7.91
N ARG A 29 -14.42 -18.56 8.22
CA ARG A 29 -13.55 -17.67 9.01
C ARG A 29 -13.29 -16.36 8.28
N LEU A 30 -12.93 -16.44 6.99
CA LEU A 30 -12.70 -15.24 6.16
C LEU A 30 -13.98 -14.41 6.04
N ARG A 31 -15.13 -15.05 5.81
CA ARG A 31 -16.44 -14.40 5.73
C ARG A 31 -16.83 -13.74 7.05
N LYS A 32 -16.57 -14.40 8.19
CA LYS A 32 -16.79 -13.83 9.53
C LYS A 32 -15.92 -12.58 9.75
N ASN A 33 -14.63 -12.67 9.44
CA ASN A 33 -13.70 -11.53 9.54
C ASN A 33 -14.15 -10.38 8.63
N TRP A 34 -14.55 -10.68 7.40
CA TRP A 34 -15.02 -9.67 6.45
C TRP A 34 -16.26 -8.93 6.92
N ARG A 35 -17.24 -9.65 7.51
CA ARG A 35 -18.47 -9.05 8.07
C ARG A 35 -18.22 -8.13 9.26
N GLN A 36 -17.09 -8.27 9.96
CA GLN A 36 -16.75 -7.43 11.10
C GLN A 36 -16.08 -6.12 10.69
N LYS A 37 -15.52 -6.05 9.47
CA LYS A 37 -14.90 -4.84 8.94
C LYS A 37 -15.98 -3.78 8.69
N LYS A 38 -15.76 -2.58 9.23
CA LYS A 38 -16.69 -1.45 9.11
C LYS A 38 -16.06 -0.24 8.44
N ILE A 39 -14.73 -0.20 8.37
CA ILE A 39 -13.98 0.98 7.95
C ILE A 39 -13.31 0.70 6.60
N MET A 40 -13.44 1.66 5.67
CA MET A 40 -12.97 1.50 4.31
C MET A 40 -11.44 1.41 4.23
N ALA A 41 -10.73 2.48 4.60
CA ALA A 41 -9.28 2.52 4.44
C ALA A 41 -8.54 3.06 5.66
N ILE A 42 -7.33 2.52 5.83
CA ILE A 42 -6.33 2.92 6.82
C ILE A 42 -5.01 3.23 6.12
N TRP A 43 -4.34 4.28 6.56
CA TRP A 43 -3.02 4.68 6.10
C TRP A 43 -2.07 4.87 7.29
N PRO A 44 -1.23 3.87 7.60
CA PRO A 44 -0.16 4.01 8.58
C PRO A 44 1.04 4.75 7.97
N VAL A 45 1.44 5.88 8.54
CA VAL A 45 2.46 6.78 8.01
C VAL A 45 3.13 7.62 9.11
N SER A 46 4.47 7.66 9.07
CA SER A 46 5.31 8.51 9.94
C SER A 46 6.09 9.60 9.20
N HIS A 47 6.15 9.55 7.86
CA HIS A 47 6.91 10.51 7.07
C HIS A 47 5.99 11.33 6.16
N CYS A 48 5.77 12.61 6.50
CA CYS A 48 4.64 13.39 5.98
C CYS A 48 4.96 14.15 4.70
N HIS A 49 6.24 14.42 4.44
CA HIS A 49 6.69 15.17 3.28
C HIS A 49 7.57 14.27 2.42
N THR A 50 7.04 13.83 1.29
CA THR A 50 7.71 12.79 0.49
C THR A 50 7.95 13.25 -0.95
N PHE A 51 9.03 12.76 -1.57
CA PHE A 51 9.32 13.06 -2.97
C PHE A 51 8.23 12.53 -3.91
N GLY A 52 7.61 11.39 -3.57
CA GLY A 52 6.51 10.79 -4.31
C GLY A 52 5.16 11.49 -4.13
N LYS A 53 5.06 12.53 -3.29
CA LYS A 53 3.84 13.32 -3.04
C LYS A 53 2.62 12.46 -2.67
N ARG A 54 2.86 11.35 -1.96
CA ARG A 54 1.81 10.41 -1.53
C ARG A 54 0.80 11.08 -0.58
N GLU A 55 1.25 12.09 0.17
CA GLU A 55 0.42 12.89 1.05
C GLU A 55 -0.69 13.62 0.29
N HIS A 56 -0.36 14.26 -0.84
CA HIS A 56 -1.34 14.91 -1.71
C HIS A 56 -2.32 13.89 -2.32
N PHE A 57 -1.83 12.70 -2.67
CA PHE A 57 -2.68 11.64 -3.20
C PHE A 57 -3.75 11.23 -2.17
N VAL A 58 -3.37 11.05 -0.90
CA VAL A 58 -4.31 10.71 0.17
C VAL A 58 -5.26 11.87 0.47
N GLU A 59 -4.76 13.11 0.43
CA GLU A 59 -5.57 14.30 0.65
C GLU A 59 -6.68 14.44 -0.39
N GLU A 60 -6.39 14.18 -1.66
CA GLU A 60 -7.41 14.09 -2.71
C GLU A 60 -8.35 12.88 -2.51
N LEU A 61 -7.81 11.72 -2.14
CA LEU A 61 -8.62 10.51 -1.89
C LEU A 61 -9.63 10.72 -0.75
N ARG A 62 -9.26 11.48 0.28
CA ARG A 62 -10.10 11.80 1.44
C ARG A 62 -11.36 12.60 1.10
N LYS A 63 -11.40 13.25 -0.07
CA LYS A 63 -12.60 13.95 -0.56
C LYS A 63 -13.71 12.98 -0.98
N TYR A 64 -13.36 11.75 -1.34
CA TYR A 64 -14.30 10.75 -1.87
C TYR A 64 -14.59 9.60 -0.90
N MET A 65 -13.68 9.34 0.04
CA MET A 65 -13.85 8.28 1.03
C MET A 65 -13.12 8.59 2.34
N ARG A 66 -13.64 8.04 3.44
CA ARG A 66 -12.99 8.19 4.75
C ARG A 66 -11.71 7.35 4.80
N VAL A 67 -10.57 8.01 5.00
CA VAL A 67 -9.26 7.41 5.24
C VAL A 67 -8.80 7.76 6.65
N TYR A 68 -8.50 6.74 7.46
CA TYR A 68 -7.91 6.93 8.78
C TYR A 68 -6.40 6.99 8.66
N ILE A 69 -5.76 7.99 9.26
CA ILE A 69 -4.31 8.19 9.19
C ILE A 69 -3.71 7.90 10.55
N TYR A 70 -2.85 6.87 10.63
CA TYR A 70 -2.17 6.46 11.86
C TYR A 70 -0.68 6.80 11.78
N GLY A 71 -0.07 7.15 12.92
CA GLY A 71 1.33 7.54 13.02
C GLY A 71 1.51 9.06 13.02
N ASP A 72 2.75 9.52 12.87
CA ASP A 72 3.16 10.91 13.11
C ASP A 72 2.49 11.94 12.17
N CYS A 73 1.93 11.47 11.05
CA CYS A 73 1.23 12.34 10.09
C CYS A 73 -0.29 12.35 10.26
N GLY A 74 -0.82 11.76 11.32
CA GLY A 74 -2.25 11.65 11.59
C GLY A 74 -2.59 11.77 13.06
N ASN A 75 -3.89 11.66 13.35
CA ASN A 75 -4.42 11.88 14.70
C ASN A 75 -4.54 10.57 15.51
N TYR A 76 -4.18 9.44 14.91
CA TYR A 76 -4.29 8.13 15.54
C TYR A 76 -2.91 7.54 15.78
N THR A 77 -2.68 6.99 16.96
CA THR A 77 -1.41 6.36 17.31
C THR A 77 -1.50 4.84 17.18
N CYS A 78 -0.35 4.25 16.84
CA CYS A 78 -0.21 2.82 16.69
C CYS A 78 0.75 2.29 17.77
N PRO A 79 0.32 1.38 18.65
CA PRO A 79 1.24 0.67 19.54
C PRO A 79 2.35 -0.04 18.75
N ARG A 80 3.58 -0.03 19.28
CA ARG A 80 4.72 -0.71 18.64
C ARG A 80 4.43 -2.19 18.38
N GLY A 81 5.05 -2.73 17.32
CA GLY A 81 4.96 -4.14 16.94
C GLY A 81 3.76 -4.45 16.03
N THR A 82 3.28 -5.70 16.11
CA THR A 82 2.29 -6.23 15.14
C THR A 82 0.84 -5.94 15.51
N LYS A 83 0.58 -5.41 16.72
CA LYS A 83 -0.77 -5.19 17.27
C LYS A 83 -1.65 -4.33 16.36
N CYS A 84 -1.09 -3.28 15.75
CA CYS A 84 -1.85 -2.44 14.83
C CYS A 84 -2.26 -3.19 13.57
N HIS A 85 -1.36 -3.97 12.99
CA HIS A 85 -1.67 -4.69 11.75
C HIS A 85 -2.74 -5.77 11.99
N GLN A 86 -2.72 -6.42 13.16
CA GLN A 86 -3.81 -7.31 13.58
C GLN A 86 -5.14 -6.55 13.76
N LYS A 87 -5.11 -5.36 14.36
CA LYS A 87 -6.29 -4.48 14.49
C LYS A 87 -6.81 -4.07 13.11
N PHE A 88 -5.91 -3.62 12.24
CA PHE A 88 -6.23 -3.19 10.89
C PHE A 88 -6.90 -4.32 10.11
N ALA A 89 -6.32 -5.53 10.16
CA ALA A 89 -6.87 -6.72 9.53
C ALA A 89 -8.24 -7.14 10.07
N LYS A 90 -8.64 -6.73 11.27
CA LYS A 90 -9.99 -7.00 11.79
C LYS A 90 -11.00 -5.93 11.41
N GLU A 91 -10.60 -4.66 11.42
CA GLU A 91 -11.53 -3.52 11.36
C GLU A 91 -11.66 -2.87 9.97
N TYR A 92 -10.61 -3.00 9.13
CA TYR A 92 -10.47 -2.24 7.88
C TYR A 92 -10.45 -3.14 6.65
N PHE A 93 -11.04 -2.67 5.55
CA PHE A 93 -11.00 -3.37 4.25
C PHE A 93 -9.66 -3.16 3.54
N PHE A 94 -9.22 -1.92 3.43
CA PHE A 94 -8.06 -1.52 2.63
C PHE A 94 -6.94 -0.93 3.48
N LEU A 95 -5.73 -1.43 3.32
CA LEU A 95 -4.53 -0.87 3.92
C LEU A 95 -3.68 -0.18 2.84
N LEU A 96 -3.52 1.14 2.95
CA LEU A 96 -2.80 1.95 1.98
C LEU A 96 -1.29 1.85 2.22
N LEU A 97 -0.57 1.29 1.25
CA LEU A 97 0.86 1.01 1.28
C LEU A 97 1.61 1.90 0.31
N PHE A 98 1.61 3.19 0.61
CA PHE A 98 2.15 4.19 -0.31
C PHE A 98 3.64 4.43 -0.04
N GLU A 99 4.42 4.31 -1.10
CA GLU A 99 5.86 4.51 -1.05
C GLU A 99 6.25 5.98 -1.02
N ASN A 100 7.38 6.25 -0.37
CA ASN A 100 7.86 7.62 -0.18
C ASN A 100 8.34 8.24 -1.51
N THR A 101 8.71 7.41 -2.48
CA THR A 101 9.19 7.86 -3.79
C THR A 101 8.65 6.92 -4.88
N LEU A 102 8.40 7.47 -6.06
CA LEU A 102 7.91 6.74 -7.23
C LEU A 102 9.08 6.23 -8.08
N CYS A 103 9.87 5.30 -7.55
CA CYS A 103 11.03 4.73 -8.24
C CYS A 103 10.74 3.34 -8.84
N LYS A 104 11.43 3.04 -9.94
CA LYS A 104 11.44 1.70 -10.54
C LYS A 104 11.98 0.68 -9.53
N ASP A 105 11.35 -0.50 -9.45
CA ASP A 105 11.70 -1.60 -8.55
C ASP A 105 11.63 -1.29 -7.04
N TYR A 106 11.20 -0.09 -6.64
CA TYR A 106 11.16 0.30 -5.23
C TYR A 106 9.91 -0.23 -4.53
N VAL A 107 10.09 -1.34 -3.80
CA VAL A 107 9.08 -1.95 -2.93
C VAL A 107 9.70 -2.24 -1.57
N THR A 108 9.00 -1.80 -0.51
CA THR A 108 9.49 -1.85 0.87
C THR A 108 8.82 -2.95 1.69
N GLU A 109 9.28 -3.10 2.94
CA GLU A 109 8.73 -3.98 3.98
C GLU A 109 7.22 -3.81 4.16
N LYS A 110 6.68 -2.62 3.87
CA LYS A 110 5.26 -2.31 3.92
C LYS A 110 4.40 -3.35 3.21
N LEU A 111 4.79 -3.74 1.99
CA LEU A 111 4.07 -4.77 1.23
C LEU A 111 4.25 -6.14 1.85
N TYR A 112 5.50 -6.58 2.02
CA TYR A 112 5.81 -7.94 2.47
C TYR A 112 5.24 -8.25 3.86
N PHE A 113 5.23 -7.27 4.75
CA PHE A 113 4.65 -7.41 6.07
C PHE A 113 3.12 -7.52 6.01
N THR A 114 2.47 -6.73 5.17
CA THR A 114 1.00 -6.73 5.03
C THR A 114 0.47 -8.04 4.45
N LEU A 115 1.22 -8.70 3.56
CA LEU A 115 0.84 -9.99 2.97
C LEU A 115 0.64 -11.12 4.00
N GLN A 116 1.04 -10.91 5.25
CA GLN A 116 0.87 -11.86 6.36
C GLN A 116 -0.50 -11.72 7.06
N PHE A 117 -1.32 -10.73 6.69
CA PHE A 117 -2.56 -10.40 7.38
C PHE A 117 -3.77 -10.44 6.43
N ASP A 118 -4.96 -10.75 6.97
CA ASP A 118 -6.24 -10.79 6.25
C ASP A 118 -6.79 -9.37 5.95
N ILE A 119 -6.03 -8.57 5.19
CA ILE A 119 -6.38 -7.21 4.75
C ILE A 119 -5.98 -6.98 3.30
N ILE A 120 -6.76 -6.21 2.55
CA ILE A 120 -6.46 -5.94 1.14
C ILE A 120 -5.39 -4.84 1.07
N PRO A 121 -4.18 -5.12 0.54
CA PRO A 121 -3.17 -4.09 0.35
C PRO A 121 -3.54 -3.23 -0.86
N VAL A 122 -3.38 -1.91 -0.72
CA VAL A 122 -3.51 -0.95 -1.82
C VAL A 122 -2.20 -0.21 -1.98
N THR A 123 -1.49 -0.47 -3.07
CA THR A 123 -0.14 0.06 -3.28
C THR A 123 -0.16 1.31 -4.17
N PHE A 124 0.77 2.23 -3.89
CA PHE A 124 1.10 3.38 -4.72
C PHE A 124 2.61 3.53 -4.75
N GLY A 125 3.21 3.35 -5.92
CA GLY A 125 4.66 3.28 -6.08
C GLY A 125 5.05 3.18 -7.56
N GLY A 126 6.35 3.27 -7.85
CA GLY A 126 6.89 3.23 -9.21
C GLY A 126 7.30 1.84 -9.72
N ALA A 127 7.23 0.81 -8.87
CA ALA A 127 7.59 -0.56 -9.23
C ALA A 127 6.56 -1.23 -10.15
N ASP A 128 6.97 -2.27 -10.89
CA ASP A 128 6.00 -3.11 -11.61
C ASP A 128 5.38 -4.16 -10.69
N TYR A 129 4.37 -3.72 -9.95
CA TYR A 129 3.62 -4.57 -9.04
C TYR A 129 2.93 -5.78 -9.71
N LYS A 130 2.66 -5.72 -11.03
CA LYS A 130 2.10 -6.86 -11.76
C LYS A 130 3.09 -8.01 -11.87
N ALA A 131 4.38 -7.69 -11.93
CA ALA A 131 5.45 -8.68 -11.96
C ALA A 131 5.60 -9.37 -10.60
N LEU A 132 5.25 -8.69 -9.49
CA LEU A 132 5.27 -9.26 -8.14
C LEU A 132 4.10 -10.20 -7.88
N SER A 133 2.88 -9.76 -8.19
CA SER A 133 1.71 -10.63 -8.15
C SER A 133 0.58 -10.06 -9.01
N ARG A 134 -0.14 -10.95 -9.68
CA ARG A 134 -1.27 -10.62 -10.53
C ARG A 134 -2.62 -10.59 -9.80
N THR A 135 -2.73 -10.99 -8.53
CA THR A 135 -4.06 -11.09 -7.89
C THR A 135 -4.07 -10.76 -6.40
N THR A 136 -2.91 -10.45 -5.83
CA THR A 136 -2.77 -10.40 -4.36
C THR A 136 -3.14 -9.03 -3.79
N PHE A 137 -3.12 -7.95 -4.57
CA PHE A 137 -3.32 -6.60 -4.06
C PHE A 137 -3.73 -5.61 -5.14
N LEU A 138 -4.36 -4.51 -4.72
CA LEU A 138 -4.73 -3.43 -5.62
C LEU A 138 -3.52 -2.53 -5.83
N HIS A 139 -3.28 -2.12 -7.08
CA HIS A 139 -2.21 -1.19 -7.39
C HIS A 139 -2.72 0.03 -8.13
N TRP A 140 -2.45 1.20 -7.56
CA TRP A 140 -2.68 2.47 -8.21
C TRP A 140 -1.46 2.87 -9.02
N ARG A 141 -1.62 2.93 -10.35
CA ARG A 141 -0.55 3.40 -11.24
C ARG A 141 -0.51 4.92 -11.28
N PRO A 142 0.56 5.57 -10.77
CA PRO A 142 0.77 6.98 -11.04
C PRO A 142 0.99 7.20 -12.54
N ARG A 143 0.37 8.23 -13.13
CA ARG A 143 0.77 8.71 -14.46
C ARG A 143 2.02 9.54 -14.28
N ILE A 144 3.17 8.98 -14.65
CA ILE A 144 4.44 9.69 -14.72
C ILE A 144 4.51 10.35 -16.11
N GLN A 145 3.75 11.43 -16.28
CA GLN A 145 4.05 12.45 -17.27
C GLN A 145 4.14 13.75 -16.47
N ASP A 146 5.27 14.44 -16.60
CA ASP A 146 5.58 15.75 -16.01
C ASP A 146 6.12 15.78 -14.57
N THR A 147 7.27 15.14 -14.34
CA THR A 147 8.20 15.55 -13.26
C THR A 147 9.09 16.72 -13.66
N LYS A 148 8.91 17.32 -14.86
CA LYS A 148 9.71 18.46 -15.34
C LYS A 148 9.05 19.84 -15.21
N THR A 149 7.79 19.94 -14.81
CA THR A 149 7.12 21.25 -14.66
C THR A 149 6.46 21.38 -13.29
N SER A 150 7.02 22.32 -12.52
CA SER A 150 6.46 23.01 -11.36
C SER A 150 4.95 22.80 -11.10
N GLY A 151 4.65 22.25 -9.92
CA GLY A 151 3.61 22.83 -9.06
C GLY A 151 2.15 22.76 -9.51
N ARG A 152 1.63 21.61 -9.97
CA ARG A 152 0.20 21.25 -9.78
C ARG A 152 -0.09 19.81 -10.20
N LEU A 153 -0.34 18.94 -9.23
CA LEU A 153 -1.06 17.67 -9.48
C LEU A 153 -2.53 18.01 -9.81
N SER A 154 -2.83 18.26 -11.08
CA SER A 154 -4.19 18.50 -11.54
C SER A 154 -5.05 17.22 -11.44
N GLN A 155 -6.31 17.39 -11.01
CA GLN A 155 -7.36 16.36 -10.81
C GLN A 155 -7.55 15.38 -11.99
N LYS A 156 -7.03 15.70 -13.19
CA LYS A 156 -7.08 14.80 -14.36
C LYS A 156 -6.25 13.51 -14.19
N HIS A 157 -5.39 13.41 -13.18
CA HIS A 157 -4.47 12.28 -13.00
C HIS A 157 -5.11 11.02 -12.39
N PHE A 158 -6.29 11.10 -11.78
CA PHE A 158 -6.78 10.05 -10.88
C PHE A 158 -7.69 8.96 -11.46
N ARG A 159 -7.72 8.75 -12.79
CA ARG A 159 -8.86 8.07 -13.42
C ARG A 159 -8.86 6.53 -13.50
N ARG A 160 -7.87 5.79 -13.00
CA ARG A 160 -7.90 4.31 -13.14
C ARG A 160 -7.33 3.57 -11.93
N ILE A 161 -8.24 3.10 -11.05
CA ILE A 161 -8.00 1.89 -10.26
C ILE A 161 -8.01 0.72 -11.25
N ARG A 162 -6.92 -0.03 -11.32
CA ARG A 162 -6.96 -1.36 -11.94
C ARG A 162 -6.94 -2.37 -10.80
N LEU A 163 -7.97 -3.21 -10.74
CA LEU A 163 -7.80 -4.54 -10.17
C LEU A 163 -6.64 -5.17 -10.96
N VAL A 164 -5.53 -5.40 -10.27
CA VAL A 164 -4.46 -6.22 -10.82
C VAL A 164 -4.80 -7.62 -10.40
#